data_AF-A0AA88NA31-F1
#
_entry.id   AF-A0AA88NA31-F1
#
_cell.length_a   1.000
_cell.length_b   1.000
_cell.length_c   1.000
_cell.angle_alpha   90.00
_cell.angle_beta   90.00
_cell.angle_gamma   90.00
#
_symmetry.space_group_name_H-M   'P 1'
#
loop_
_entity.id
_entity.type
_entity.pdbx_description
1 polymer ?
#
loop_
_entity_poly.entity_id
_entity_poly.type
_entity_poly.pdbx_seq_one_letter_code
_entity_poly.pdbx_strand_id
1 'polypeptide(L)'
;MAKFLAQDVPLFQGIISDLFPSVVLPKPDYGLLLKALDENIRKLKLQPVPWFIGKIIQVYEMMLVRHGFMVVGEECAVDFRIINPKSITMGQLYGCFDPVSHEWTDGVLATTFREQAQSTSESRHWIVFDGPVDAVWIENMNTVLDDNKKLCLMSADLEQASPATVSRCGMIYMEPHQLGWTPLRDSYMDTLPESLSPEHTELIVALFDWLVQPCLDFIYHNCRFLVQTSPIHLAYSLMRLYSCLLDEIAATQEAAEPMSSQQITMWLQACSYSLWFGQWVGQ
;
A
#
# COMPACT_ATOMS: atom_id res chain seq x y z
N MET A 1 4.14 -18.01 -0.09
CA MET A 1 5.57 -17.84 -0.44
C MET A 1 5.87 -16.35 -0.53
N ALA A 2 6.47 -15.77 0.49
CA ALA A 2 6.58 -14.31 0.64
C ALA A 2 7.79 -13.68 -0.08
N LYS A 3 8.86 -14.45 -0.34
CA LYS A 3 10.15 -13.94 -0.85
C LYS A 3 10.30 -13.92 -2.38
N PHE A 4 9.29 -14.35 -3.15
CA PHE A 4 9.41 -14.49 -4.60
C PHE A 4 8.54 -13.47 -5.33
N LEU A 5 9.05 -12.97 -6.47
CA LEU A 5 8.25 -12.24 -7.45
C LEU A 5 7.24 -13.20 -8.11
N ALA A 6 6.14 -12.68 -8.64
CA ALA A 6 5.11 -13.52 -9.27
C ALA A 6 5.65 -14.46 -10.36
N GLN A 7 6.67 -14.01 -11.11
CA GLN A 7 7.32 -14.80 -12.17
C GLN A 7 8.17 -15.97 -11.66
N ASP A 8 8.67 -15.91 -10.42
CA ASP A 8 9.56 -16.92 -9.85
C ASP A 8 8.79 -18.04 -9.13
N VAL A 9 7.54 -17.77 -8.77
CA VAL A 9 6.68 -18.73 -8.05
C VAL A 9 6.49 -20.04 -8.83
N PRO A 10 6.18 -20.04 -10.15
CA PRO A 10 6.01 -21.28 -10.90
C PRO A 10 7.32 -22.08 -11.04
N LEU A 11 8.45 -21.41 -11.22
CA LEU A 11 9.77 -22.04 -11.32
C LEU A 11 10.12 -22.78 -10.04
N PHE A 12 9.89 -22.13 -8.89
CA PHE A 12 10.13 -22.74 -7.59
C PHE A 12 9.18 -23.89 -7.28
N GLN A 13 7.91 -23.79 -7.69
CA GLN A 13 6.96 -24.91 -7.57
C GLN A 13 7.42 -26.12 -8.39
N GLY A 14 7.97 -25.92 -9.59
CA GLY A 14 8.56 -26.99 -10.40
C GLY A 14 9.72 -27.69 -9.69
N ILE A 15 10.62 -26.91 -9.07
CA ILE A 15 11.74 -27.48 -8.28
C ILE A 15 11.22 -28.28 -7.09
N ILE A 16 10.20 -27.78 -6.37
CA ILE A 16 9.62 -28.52 -5.24
C ILE A 16 8.94 -29.80 -5.69
N SER A 17 8.17 -29.78 -6.78
CA SER A 17 7.52 -30.99 -7.27
C SER A 17 8.52 -32.06 -7.71
N ASP A 18 9.67 -31.64 -8.25
CA ASP A 18 10.75 -32.54 -8.65
C ASP A 18 11.49 -33.13 -7.44
N LEU A 19 11.73 -32.32 -6.40
CA LEU A 19 12.45 -32.74 -5.18
C LEU A 19 11.58 -33.51 -4.19
N PHE A 20 10.28 -33.20 -4.12
CA PHE A 20 9.34 -33.74 -3.14
C PHE A 20 7.99 -34.14 -3.77
N PRO A 21 7.97 -35.13 -4.69
CA PRO A 21 6.78 -35.46 -5.50
C PRO A 21 5.58 -36.00 -4.70
N SER A 22 5.78 -36.49 -3.48
CA SER A 22 4.73 -37.11 -2.65
C SER A 22 4.34 -36.29 -1.41
N VAL A 23 4.92 -35.10 -1.25
CA VAL A 23 4.66 -34.26 -0.07
C VAL A 23 3.49 -33.33 -0.36
N VAL A 24 2.35 -33.59 0.28
CA VAL A 24 1.22 -32.66 0.30
C VAL A 24 1.36 -31.76 1.52
N LEU A 25 1.57 -30.47 1.30
CA LEU A 25 1.59 -29.49 2.38
C LEU A 25 0.17 -29.34 2.96
N PRO A 26 0.01 -29.40 4.29
CA PRO A 26 -1.27 -29.13 4.92
C PRO A 26 -1.66 -27.67 4.66
N LYS A 27 -2.93 -27.44 4.32
CA LYS A 27 -3.48 -26.08 4.22
C LYS A 27 -3.71 -25.55 5.64
N PRO A 28 -3.08 -24.44 6.04
CA PRO A 28 -3.37 -23.84 7.33
C PRO A 28 -4.80 -23.30 7.35
N ASP A 29 -5.48 -23.41 8.49
CA ASP A 29 -6.83 -22.88 8.66
C ASP A 29 -6.77 -21.40 9.08
N TYR A 30 -7.24 -20.52 8.20
CA TYR A 30 -7.36 -19.08 8.45
C TYR A 30 -8.81 -18.63 8.67
N GLY A 31 -9.74 -19.54 8.99
CA GLY A 31 -11.17 -19.22 9.01
C GLY A 31 -11.57 -18.02 9.88
N LEU A 32 -10.95 -17.85 11.06
CA LEU A 32 -11.17 -16.67 11.91
C LEU A 32 -10.58 -15.39 11.32
N LEU A 33 -9.36 -15.48 10.77
CA LEU A 33 -8.67 -14.35 10.15
C LEU A 33 -9.43 -13.87 8.91
N LEU A 34 -9.90 -14.78 8.07
CA LEU A 34 -10.68 -14.45 6.86
C LEU A 34 -12.00 -13.76 7.21
N LYS A 35 -12.70 -14.21 8.25
CA LYS A 35 -13.94 -13.55 8.72
C LYS A 35 -13.66 -12.13 9.22
N ALA A 36 -12.67 -11.97 10.10
CA ALA A 36 -12.29 -10.65 10.60
C ALA A 36 -11.80 -9.73 9.46
N LEU A 37 -11.11 -10.29 8.47
CA LEU A 37 -10.64 -9.56 7.31
C LEU A 37 -11.82 -9.06 6.46
N ASP A 38 -12.77 -9.93 6.13
CA ASP A 38 -13.96 -9.55 5.36
C ASP A 38 -14.78 -8.47 6.07
N GLU A 39 -14.93 -8.56 7.39
CA GLU A 39 -15.61 -7.54 8.20
C GLU A 39 -14.90 -6.18 8.13
N ASN A 40 -13.57 -6.16 8.25
CA ASN A 40 -12.79 -4.92 8.18
C ASN A 40 -12.73 -4.34 6.76
N ILE A 41 -12.61 -5.19 5.74
CA ILE A 41 -12.63 -4.79 4.33
C ILE A 41 -13.94 -4.07 4.00
N ARG A 42 -15.09 -4.63 4.42
CA ARG A 42 -16.40 -3.99 4.25
C ARG A 42 -16.51 -2.69 5.04
N LYS A 43 -16.02 -2.67 6.28
CA LYS A 43 -16.03 -1.45 7.12
C LYS A 43 -15.24 -0.30 6.46
N LEU A 44 -14.15 -0.62 5.78
CA LEU A 44 -13.31 0.34 5.05
C LEU A 44 -13.77 0.59 3.62
N LYS A 45 -14.88 -0.01 3.16
CA LYS A 45 -15.39 0.06 1.78
C LYS A 45 -14.35 -0.39 0.73
N LEU A 46 -13.54 -1.37 1.08
CA LEU A 46 -12.53 -1.96 0.21
C LEU A 46 -13.06 -3.22 -0.50
N GLN A 47 -12.48 -3.59 -1.63
CA GLN A 47 -12.83 -4.84 -2.31
C GLN A 47 -11.97 -6.03 -1.84
N PRO A 48 -12.59 -7.20 -1.56
CA PRO A 48 -11.88 -8.42 -1.13
C PRO A 48 -11.23 -9.14 -2.31
N VAL A 49 -10.18 -8.54 -2.88
CA VAL A 49 -9.44 -9.15 -3.99
C VAL A 49 -8.59 -10.32 -3.48
N PRO A 50 -8.62 -11.51 -4.12
CA PRO A 50 -7.87 -12.68 -3.65
C PRO A 50 -6.36 -12.43 -3.49
N TRP A 51 -5.78 -11.60 -4.38
CA TRP A 51 -4.39 -11.18 -4.27
C TRP A 51 -4.13 -10.38 -2.99
N PHE A 52 -4.98 -9.41 -2.68
CA PHE A 52 -4.89 -8.57 -1.49
C PHE A 52 -5.00 -9.40 -0.21
N ILE A 53 -5.98 -10.31 -0.16
CA ILE A 53 -6.15 -11.26 0.95
C ILE A 53 -4.89 -12.15 1.09
N GLY A 54 -4.36 -12.65 -0.03
CA GLY A 54 -3.15 -13.45 -0.04
C GLY A 54 -1.93 -12.71 0.55
N LYS A 55 -1.79 -11.41 0.26
CA LYS A 55 -0.72 -10.58 0.84
C LYS A 55 -0.92 -10.33 2.34
N ILE A 56 -2.15 -10.13 2.79
CA ILE A 56 -2.46 -9.98 4.22
C ILE A 56 -2.15 -11.29 4.97
N ILE A 57 -2.47 -12.45 4.39
CA ILE A 57 -2.09 -13.74 4.97
C ILE A 57 -0.56 -13.87 5.03
N GLN A 58 0.16 -13.48 3.97
CA GLN A 58 1.63 -13.49 4.00
C GLN A 58 2.20 -12.58 5.11
N VAL A 59 1.62 -11.40 5.31
CA VAL A 59 1.98 -10.50 6.43
C VAL A 59 1.71 -11.20 7.77
N TYR A 60 0.53 -11.79 7.93
CA TYR A 60 0.17 -12.51 9.15
C TYR A 60 1.09 -13.70 9.46
N GLU A 61 1.43 -14.51 8.45
CA GLU A 61 2.39 -15.61 8.58
C GLU A 61 3.77 -15.10 9.00
N MET A 62 4.24 -14.00 8.40
CA MET A 62 5.52 -13.40 8.77
C MET A 62 5.49 -12.83 10.19
N MET A 63 4.37 -12.25 10.64
CA MET A 63 4.19 -11.79 12.02
C MET A 63 4.27 -12.94 13.04
N LEU A 64 3.82 -14.16 12.68
CA LEU A 64 3.92 -15.32 13.58
C LEU A 64 5.35 -15.84 13.70
N VAL A 65 6.16 -15.68 12.64
CA VAL A 65 7.52 -16.24 12.57
C VAL A 65 8.58 -15.23 13.02
N ARG A 66 8.39 -13.92 12.79
CA ARG A 66 9.38 -12.86 13.05
C ARG A 66 8.73 -11.61 13.63
N HIS A 67 9.45 -10.93 14.52
CA HIS A 67 9.07 -9.63 15.08
C HIS A 67 9.47 -8.44 14.18
N GLY A 68 10.32 -8.66 13.18
CA GLY A 68 10.70 -7.68 12.17
C GLY A 68 10.48 -8.21 10.76
N PHE A 69 9.71 -7.48 9.96
CA PHE A 69 9.52 -7.77 8.54
C PHE A 69 9.37 -6.46 7.76
N MET A 70 9.68 -6.52 6.48
CA MET A 70 9.66 -5.40 5.56
C MET A 70 8.60 -5.67 4.51
N VAL A 71 7.64 -4.75 4.41
CA VAL A 71 6.70 -4.68 3.29
C VAL A 71 7.30 -3.73 2.27
N VAL A 72 7.50 -4.20 1.05
CA VAL A 72 8.04 -3.37 -0.04
C VAL A 72 6.88 -3.00 -0.95
N GLY A 73 6.32 -1.80 -0.76
CA GLY A 73 5.17 -1.25 -1.50
C GLY A 73 4.49 -0.11 -0.72
N GLU A 74 3.51 0.57 -1.34
CA GLU A 74 2.75 1.68 -0.73
C GLU A 74 1.80 1.20 0.39
N GLU A 75 1.60 2.04 1.42
CA GLU A 75 1.10 1.62 2.74
C GLU A 75 -0.39 1.94 3.04
N CYS A 76 -0.94 1.26 4.07
CA CYS A 76 -2.28 1.45 4.64
C CYS A 76 -2.21 1.71 6.17
N ALA A 77 -3.28 2.28 6.76
CA ALA A 77 -3.30 2.82 8.13
C ALA A 77 -3.29 1.76 9.27
N VAL A 78 -2.49 2.01 10.31
CA VAL A 78 -2.38 1.28 11.59
C VAL A 78 -1.93 2.25 12.70
N ASP A 79 -2.03 1.88 13.98
CA ASP A 79 -1.41 2.68 15.05
C ASP A 79 0.11 2.43 15.03
N PHE A 80 0.82 3.34 14.36
CA PHE A 80 2.24 3.25 14.10
C PHE A 80 2.93 4.58 14.35
N ARG A 81 4.25 4.52 14.54
CA ARG A 81 5.13 5.68 14.35
C ARG A 81 5.88 5.52 13.04
N ILE A 82 5.69 6.47 12.12
CA ILE A 82 6.45 6.55 10.87
C ILE A 82 7.75 7.31 11.13
N ILE A 83 8.88 6.71 10.74
CA ILE A 83 10.20 7.34 10.75
C ILE A 83 10.77 7.23 9.34
N ASN A 84 11.12 8.35 8.72
CA ASN A 84 11.90 8.31 7.47
C ASN A 84 13.40 8.30 7.81
N PRO A 85 14.11 7.18 7.61
CA PRO A 85 15.51 7.05 8.04
C PRO A 85 16.47 7.91 7.21
N LYS A 86 16.04 8.42 6.04
CA LYS A 86 16.86 9.25 5.14
C LYS A 86 16.56 10.74 5.28
N SER A 87 15.51 11.13 6.00
CA SER A 87 15.23 12.54 6.31
C SER A 87 16.03 13.05 7.52
N ILE A 88 16.65 12.15 8.28
CA ILE A 88 17.46 12.47 9.47
C ILE A 88 18.85 11.84 9.36
N THR A 89 19.82 12.41 10.09
CA THR A 89 21.18 11.87 10.12
C THR A 89 21.27 10.61 10.99
N MET A 90 22.29 9.77 10.76
CA MET A 90 22.48 8.54 11.56
C MET A 90 22.59 8.81 13.05
N GLY A 91 23.28 9.88 13.44
CA GLY A 91 23.39 10.31 14.83
C GLY A 91 22.06 10.76 15.42
N GLN A 92 21.17 11.37 14.64
CA GLN A 92 19.82 11.72 15.10
C GLN A 92 18.88 10.52 15.14
N LEU A 93 19.07 9.53 14.26
CA LEU A 93 18.25 8.32 14.22
C LEU A 93 18.56 7.40 15.41
N TYR A 94 19.83 7.05 15.59
CA TYR A 94 20.27 6.08 16.61
C TYR A 94 20.75 6.73 17.91
N GLY A 95 21.21 7.98 17.84
CA GLY A 95 21.91 8.65 18.92
C GLY A 95 23.38 8.84 18.57
N CYS A 96 23.99 9.87 19.15
CA CYS A 96 25.41 10.14 18.96
C CYS A 96 26.06 10.54 20.29
N PHE A 97 27.35 10.24 20.37
CA PHE A 97 28.21 10.73 21.43
C PHE A 97 28.82 12.05 20.99
N ASP A 98 28.68 13.08 21.81
CA ASP A 98 29.34 14.36 21.57
C ASP A 98 30.77 14.32 22.14
N PRO A 99 31.81 14.40 21.29
CA PRO A 99 33.20 14.33 21.74
C PRO A 99 33.64 15.54 22.57
N VAL A 100 32.90 16.65 22.55
CA VAL A 100 33.24 17.87 23.29
C VAL A 100 32.63 17.83 24.69
N SER A 101 31.33 17.53 24.80
CA SER A 101 30.64 17.45 26.09
C SER A 101 30.84 16.12 26.81
N HIS A 102 31.30 15.09 26.09
CA HIS A 102 31.29 13.70 26.55
C HIS A 102 29.89 13.19 26.96
N GLU A 103 28.84 13.82 26.45
CA GLU A 103 27.45 13.42 26.71
C GLU A 103 26.89 12.59 25.54
N TRP A 104 26.02 11.66 25.90
CA TRP A 104 25.26 10.86 24.94
C TRP A 104 23.92 11.53 24.65
N THR A 105 23.62 11.74 23.36
CA THR A 105 22.30 12.19 22.92
C THR A 105 21.54 11.02 22.32
N ASP A 106 20.35 10.74 22.86
CA ASP A 106 19.47 9.69 22.36
C ASP A 106 18.86 10.05 21.00
N GLY A 107 18.84 9.06 20.09
CA GLY A 107 18.20 9.21 18.79
C GLY A 107 16.67 9.03 18.84
N VAL A 108 16.02 9.45 17.75
CA VAL A 108 14.56 9.35 17.56
C VAL A 108 14.08 7.90 17.64
N LEU A 109 14.83 6.94 17.07
CA LEU A 109 14.48 5.53 17.12
C LEU A 109 14.60 4.95 18.53
N ALA A 110 15.69 5.26 19.23
CA ALA A 110 15.91 4.79 20.60
C ALA A 110 14.83 5.31 21.55
N THR A 111 14.48 6.58 21.42
CA THR A 111 13.41 7.22 22.20
C THR A 111 12.05 6.59 21.89
N THR A 112 11.71 6.43 20.61
CA THR A 112 10.45 5.81 20.18
C THR A 112 10.33 4.37 20.64
N PHE A 113 11.41 3.58 20.51
CA PHE A 113 11.43 2.19 20.96
C PHE A 113 11.23 2.08 22.47
N ARG A 114 11.88 2.95 23.25
CA ARG A 114 11.73 2.99 24.70
C ARG A 114 10.30 3.36 25.11
N GLU A 115 9.71 4.37 24.48
CA GLU A 115 8.32 4.77 24.72
C GLU A 115 7.33 3.64 24.44
N GLN A 116 7.51 2.93 23.31
CA GLN A 116 6.65 1.79 22.96
C GLN A 116 6.87 0.57 23.87
N ALA A 117 8.11 0.29 24.28
CA ALA A 117 8.43 -0.80 25.20
C ALA A 117 7.93 -0.57 26.64
N GLN A 118 7.76 0.69 27.04
CA GLN A 118 7.25 1.09 28.36
C GLN A 118 5.73 1.30 28.37
N SER A 119 5.08 1.32 27.21
CA SER A 119 3.63 1.45 27.10
C SER A 119 2.93 0.29 27.82
N THR A 120 1.94 0.62 28.66
CA THR A 120 1.08 -0.37 29.33
C THR A 120 -0.14 -0.76 28.49
N SER A 121 -0.25 -0.24 27.26
CA SER A 121 -1.34 -0.59 26.36
C SER A 121 -1.23 -2.05 25.91
N GLU A 122 -2.35 -2.76 25.90
CA GLU A 122 -2.46 -4.10 25.33
C GLU A 122 -2.47 -4.09 23.79
N SER A 123 -2.49 -2.91 23.16
CA SER A 123 -2.37 -2.77 21.71
C SER A 123 -0.98 -3.14 21.20
N ARG A 124 -0.92 -3.70 19.99
CA ARG A 124 0.37 -3.94 19.30
C ARG A 124 0.90 -2.61 18.78
N HIS A 125 2.13 -2.29 19.12
CA HIS A 125 2.82 -1.07 18.67
C HIS A 125 3.71 -1.38 17.46
N TRP A 126 3.68 -0.48 16.47
CA TRP A 126 4.47 -0.62 15.25
C TRP A 126 5.42 0.57 15.07
N ILE A 127 6.65 0.29 14.66
CA ILE A 127 7.59 1.29 14.16
C ILE A 127 7.74 1.02 12.66
N VAL A 128 7.30 1.98 11.85
CA VAL A 128 7.31 1.89 10.40
C VAL A 128 8.42 2.77 9.87
N PHE A 129 9.34 2.19 9.11
CA PHE A 129 10.38 2.95 8.41
C PHE A 129 9.91 3.22 6.99
N ASP A 130 9.47 4.45 6.73
CA ASP A 130 8.98 4.89 5.41
C ASP A 130 10.08 5.69 4.71
N GLY A 131 10.72 5.06 3.72
CA GLY A 131 11.74 5.69 2.91
C GLY A 131 12.69 4.68 2.26
N PRO A 132 13.61 5.17 1.41
CA PRO A 132 14.54 4.29 0.73
C PRO A 132 15.46 3.59 1.74
N VAL A 133 15.55 2.28 1.57
CA VAL A 133 16.42 1.42 2.36
C VAL A 133 17.87 1.63 1.92
N ASP A 134 18.75 1.83 2.90
CA ASP A 134 20.18 2.02 2.72
C ASP A 134 20.92 1.01 3.60
N ALA A 135 22.05 0.52 3.09
CA ALA A 135 22.87 -0.49 3.72
C ALA A 135 23.42 -0.01 5.09
N VAL A 136 23.73 1.29 5.18
CA VAL A 136 24.35 1.91 6.38
C VAL A 136 23.39 1.92 7.57
N TRP A 137 22.12 2.29 7.39
CA TRP A 137 21.20 2.42 8.51
C TRP A 137 20.58 1.08 8.91
N ILE A 138 20.36 0.15 7.98
CA ILE A 138 19.85 -1.17 8.30
C ILE A 138 20.87 -2.00 9.10
N GLU A 139 22.16 -1.79 8.87
CA GLU A 139 23.19 -2.60 9.53
C GLU A 139 23.16 -2.49 11.05
N ASN A 140 23.00 -1.27 11.56
CA ASN A 140 22.86 -0.98 12.99
C ASN A 140 21.57 -1.56 13.61
N MET A 141 20.61 -1.99 12.77
CA MET A 141 19.34 -2.56 13.20
C MET A 141 19.38 -4.10 13.30
N ASN A 142 20.44 -4.75 12.79
CA ASN A 142 20.50 -6.21 12.66
C ASN A 142 20.33 -6.98 13.97
N THR A 143 20.86 -6.48 15.10
CA THR A 143 20.74 -7.13 16.42
C THR A 143 19.34 -7.00 17.02
N VAL A 144 18.54 -6.05 16.52
CA VAL A 144 17.12 -5.94 16.86
C VAL A 144 16.32 -6.95 16.06
N LEU A 145 16.66 -7.11 14.78
CA LEU A 145 15.89 -7.89 13.80
C LEU A 145 16.16 -9.40 13.87
N ASP A 146 17.28 -9.80 14.47
CA ASP A 146 17.58 -11.20 14.73
C ASP A 146 16.94 -11.69 16.05
N ASP A 147 17.17 -12.96 16.39
CA ASP A 147 16.60 -13.59 17.58
C ASP A 147 17.06 -12.92 18.89
N ASN A 148 18.07 -12.05 18.86
CA ASN A 148 18.57 -11.36 20.05
C ASN A 148 17.61 -10.29 20.55
N LYS A 149 16.76 -9.71 19.68
CA LYS A 149 15.72 -8.72 20.02
C LYS A 149 16.26 -7.54 20.86
N LYS A 150 17.50 -7.10 20.59
CA LYS A 150 18.18 -6.03 21.36
C LYS A 150 18.67 -4.92 20.44
N LEU A 151 18.31 -3.69 20.78
CA LEU A 151 18.83 -2.49 20.11
C LEU A 151 20.22 -2.17 20.67
N CYS A 152 21.24 -2.35 19.84
CA CYS A 152 22.62 -2.01 20.15
C CYS A 152 22.95 -0.61 19.62
N LEU A 153 23.05 0.36 20.53
CA LEU A 153 23.47 1.73 20.23
C LEU A 153 24.99 1.82 20.42
N MET A 154 25.77 1.25 19.50
CA MET A 154 27.25 1.37 19.53
C MET A 154 27.74 2.36 18.47
N SER A 155 28.77 3.13 18.82
CA SER A 155 29.49 4.08 17.97
C SER A 155 30.44 3.39 17.00
N ALA A 156 29.94 2.48 16.15
CA ALA A 156 30.77 1.74 15.20
C ALA A 156 30.51 2.23 13.76
N ASP A 157 31.56 2.74 13.12
CA ASP A 157 31.62 3.02 11.69
C ASP A 157 31.54 1.70 10.92
N LEU A 158 30.50 1.54 10.10
CA LEU A 158 30.27 0.35 9.29
C LEU A 158 30.02 0.80 7.85
N GLU A 159 31.08 0.82 7.05
CA GLU A 159 31.09 1.28 5.65
C GLU A 159 30.70 0.18 4.64
N GLN A 160 30.36 -1.05 5.05
CA GLN A 160 30.05 -2.12 4.10
C GLN A 160 28.93 -3.05 4.57
N ALA A 161 27.76 -2.90 3.96
CA ALA A 161 26.69 -3.89 4.05
C ALA A 161 26.52 -4.66 2.72
N SER A 162 26.30 -5.96 2.84
CA SER A 162 26.08 -6.89 1.72
C SER A 162 24.58 -7.22 1.56
N PRO A 163 24.12 -7.71 0.40
CA PRO A 163 22.73 -8.16 0.20
C PRO A 163 22.24 -9.22 1.22
N ALA A 164 23.15 -9.90 1.91
CA ALA A 164 22.82 -10.84 2.98
C ALA A 164 22.18 -10.17 4.22
N THR A 165 22.40 -8.86 4.41
CA THR A 165 21.89 -8.09 5.55
C THR A 165 20.36 -7.99 5.53
N VAL A 166 19.76 -7.74 4.36
CA VAL A 166 18.30 -7.61 4.19
C VAL A 166 17.59 -8.98 4.27
N SER A 167 18.31 -10.08 4.04
CA SER A 167 17.75 -11.45 4.09
C SER A 167 17.27 -11.89 5.49
N ARG A 168 17.69 -11.18 6.56
CA ARG A 168 17.30 -11.48 7.94
C ARG A 168 15.87 -11.03 8.27
N CYS A 169 15.37 -10.03 7.53
CA CYS A 169 13.99 -9.57 7.60
C CYS A 169 13.06 -10.53 6.83
N GLY A 170 11.83 -10.68 7.33
CA GLY A 170 10.75 -11.22 6.50
C GLY A 170 10.51 -10.25 5.33
N MET A 171 10.66 -10.71 4.09
CA MET A 171 10.47 -9.87 2.91
C MET A 171 9.11 -10.18 2.30
N ILE A 172 8.29 -9.15 2.11
CA ILE A 172 6.99 -9.26 1.45
C ILE A 172 6.98 -8.27 0.30
N TYR A 173 7.06 -8.78 -0.92
CA TYR A 173 6.98 -7.98 -2.12
C TYR A 173 5.53 -7.64 -2.44
N MET A 174 5.22 -6.35 -2.61
CA MET A 174 3.95 -5.90 -3.15
C MET A 174 4.12 -5.60 -4.63
N GLU A 175 3.21 -6.11 -5.44
CA GLU A 175 3.15 -5.92 -6.89
C GLU A 175 1.80 -5.26 -7.23
N PRO A 176 1.64 -3.94 -7.01
CA PRO A 176 0.34 -3.27 -7.09
C PRO A 176 -0.35 -3.42 -8.44
N HIS A 177 0.42 -3.57 -9.53
CA HIS A 177 -0.11 -3.80 -10.87
C HIS A 177 -0.98 -5.07 -10.98
N GLN A 178 -0.82 -6.04 -10.07
CA GLN A 178 -1.67 -7.24 -10.03
C GLN A 178 -3.07 -6.97 -9.48
N LEU A 179 -3.24 -5.89 -8.71
CA LEU A 179 -4.55 -5.46 -8.21
C LEU A 179 -5.39 -4.87 -9.36
N GLY A 180 -4.74 -4.11 -10.24
CA GLY A 180 -5.41 -3.35 -11.30
C GLY A 180 -6.22 -2.17 -10.74
N TRP A 181 -6.88 -1.43 -11.63
CA TRP A 181 -7.68 -0.25 -11.27
C TRP A 181 -9.16 -0.61 -11.01
N THR A 182 -9.65 -1.75 -11.49
CA THR A 182 -11.06 -2.16 -11.36
C THR A 182 -11.51 -2.30 -9.89
N PRO A 183 -10.75 -2.93 -8.98
CA PRO A 183 -11.16 -3.01 -7.58
C PRO A 183 -11.23 -1.63 -6.91
N LEU A 184 -10.39 -0.69 -7.35
CA LEU A 184 -10.42 0.69 -6.87
C LEU A 184 -11.70 1.41 -7.31
N ARG A 185 -12.14 1.19 -8.57
CA ARG A 185 -13.43 1.68 -9.06
C ARG A 185 -14.58 1.11 -8.24
N ASP A 186 -14.58 -0.19 -8.01
CA ASP A 186 -15.66 -0.85 -7.28
C ASP A 186 -15.78 -0.32 -5.84
N SER A 187 -14.64 -0.13 -5.15
CA SER A 187 -14.59 0.59 -3.88
C SER A 187 -15.05 2.04 -3.98
N TYR A 188 -14.72 2.73 -5.07
CA TYR A 188 -15.15 4.11 -5.30
C TYR A 188 -16.67 4.21 -5.47
N MET A 189 -17.34 3.22 -6.09
CA MET A 189 -18.79 3.20 -6.23
C MET A 189 -19.51 3.24 -4.86
N ASP A 190 -18.93 2.62 -3.82
CA ASP A 190 -19.46 2.64 -2.45
C ASP A 190 -19.30 4.00 -1.74
N THR A 191 -18.55 4.93 -2.33
CA THR A 191 -18.34 6.30 -1.82
C THR A 191 -19.21 7.35 -2.52
N LEU A 192 -19.91 6.97 -3.59
CA LEU A 192 -20.78 7.87 -4.33
C LEU A 192 -21.97 8.34 -3.49
N PRO A 193 -22.49 9.55 -3.75
CA PRO A 193 -23.62 10.10 -3.01
C PRO A 193 -24.90 9.28 -3.22
N GLU A 194 -25.73 9.17 -2.18
CA GLU A 194 -27.03 8.48 -2.22
C GLU A 194 -28.06 9.15 -3.15
N SER A 195 -27.70 10.30 -3.73
CA SER A 195 -28.48 11.04 -4.73
C SER A 195 -28.64 10.33 -6.05
N LEU A 196 -27.76 9.38 -6.34
CA LEU A 196 -27.71 8.69 -7.61
C LEU A 196 -28.67 7.50 -7.61
N SER A 197 -29.50 7.43 -8.65
CA SER A 197 -30.31 6.26 -8.94
C SER A 197 -29.43 5.06 -9.32
N PRO A 198 -29.90 3.82 -9.13
CA PRO A 198 -29.15 2.63 -9.55
C PRO A 198 -28.81 2.64 -11.05
N GLU A 199 -29.68 3.22 -11.88
CA GLU A 199 -29.46 3.40 -13.33
C GLU A 199 -28.26 4.33 -13.60
N HIS A 200 -28.06 5.37 -12.78
CA HIS A 200 -26.92 6.26 -12.90
C HIS A 200 -25.62 5.54 -12.49
N THR A 201 -25.65 4.75 -11.43
CA THR A 201 -24.47 3.96 -11.01
C THR A 201 -24.06 2.95 -12.08
N GLU A 202 -25.02 2.24 -12.69
CA GLU A 202 -24.75 1.33 -13.81
C GLU A 202 -24.11 2.05 -15.00
N LEU A 203 -24.63 3.24 -15.34
CA LEU A 203 -24.07 4.07 -16.41
C LEU A 203 -22.62 4.49 -16.09
N ILE A 204 -22.34 4.90 -14.85
CA ILE A 204 -20.99 5.27 -14.41
C ILE A 204 -20.05 4.08 -14.57
N VAL A 205 -20.42 2.90 -14.08
CA VAL A 205 -19.60 1.68 -14.21
C VAL A 205 -19.31 1.37 -15.67
N ALA A 206 -20.32 1.39 -16.54
CA ALA A 206 -20.16 1.13 -17.97
C ALA A 206 -19.22 2.15 -18.65
N LEU A 207 -19.32 3.42 -18.28
CA LEU A 207 -18.44 4.47 -18.79
C LEU A 207 -16.99 4.26 -18.33
N PHE A 208 -16.78 3.93 -17.06
CA PHE A 208 -15.43 3.64 -16.54
C PHE A 208 -14.81 2.42 -17.24
N ASP A 209 -15.55 1.31 -17.40
CA ASP A 209 -15.07 0.12 -18.09
C ASP A 209 -14.73 0.37 -19.55
N TRP A 210 -15.55 1.16 -20.24
CA TRP A 210 -15.34 1.47 -21.64
C TRP A 210 -14.19 2.46 -21.86
N LEU A 211 -14.03 3.44 -20.97
CA LEU A 211 -13.12 4.57 -21.18
C LEU A 211 -11.73 4.36 -20.58
N VAL A 212 -11.64 3.84 -19.36
CA VAL A 212 -10.40 3.91 -18.57
C VAL A 212 -9.30 3.04 -19.19
N GLN A 213 -9.60 1.80 -19.55
CA GLN A 213 -8.58 0.90 -20.09
C GLN A 213 -8.01 1.40 -21.44
N PRO A 214 -8.82 1.78 -22.44
CA PRO A 214 -8.29 2.33 -23.69
C PRO A 214 -7.50 3.63 -23.51
N CYS A 215 -7.92 4.50 -22.58
CA CYS A 215 -7.17 5.71 -22.25
C CYS A 215 -5.80 5.39 -21.64
N LEU A 216 -5.74 4.46 -20.68
CA LEU A 216 -4.48 4.02 -20.08
C LEU A 216 -3.55 3.42 -21.15
N ASP A 217 -4.08 2.56 -22.03
CA ASP A 217 -3.30 1.95 -23.11
C ASP A 217 -2.80 2.99 -24.11
N PHE A 218 -3.65 3.96 -24.49
CA PHE A 218 -3.26 5.04 -25.37
C PHE A 218 -2.15 5.89 -24.77
N ILE A 219 -2.30 6.29 -23.51
CA ILE A 219 -1.31 7.09 -22.79
C ILE A 219 0.02 6.33 -22.69
N TYR A 220 0.00 5.04 -22.39
CA TYR A 220 1.21 4.21 -22.27
C TYR A 220 1.97 4.09 -23.59
N HIS A 221 1.27 3.94 -24.72
CA HIS A 221 1.91 3.70 -26.03
C HIS A 221 2.21 4.98 -26.83
N ASN A 222 1.40 6.03 -26.68
CA ASN A 222 1.44 7.21 -27.56
C ASN A 222 1.89 8.50 -26.84
N CYS A 223 1.82 8.55 -25.52
CA CYS A 223 2.21 9.75 -24.76
C CYS A 223 3.61 9.59 -24.15
N ARG A 224 4.31 10.71 -23.98
CA ARG A 224 5.58 10.77 -23.25
C ARG A 224 5.34 11.38 -21.88
N PHE A 225 5.68 10.62 -20.84
CA PHE A 225 5.61 11.09 -19.48
C PHE A 225 6.86 11.87 -19.11
N LEU A 226 6.66 13.06 -18.55
CA LEU A 226 7.74 13.79 -17.86
C LEU A 226 8.11 13.11 -16.54
N VAL A 227 7.10 12.59 -15.82
CA VAL A 227 7.22 11.86 -14.57
C VAL A 227 6.53 10.51 -14.74
N GLN A 228 7.23 9.42 -14.43
CA GLN A 228 6.68 8.07 -14.50
C GLN A 228 5.58 7.91 -13.44
N THR A 229 4.37 7.57 -13.86
CA THR A 229 3.22 7.32 -12.97
C THR A 229 2.63 5.95 -13.22
N SER A 230 2.11 5.33 -12.15
CA SER A 230 1.40 4.04 -12.25
C SER A 230 0.03 4.22 -12.89
N PRO A 231 -0.45 3.27 -13.73
CA PRO A 231 -1.82 3.28 -14.25
C PRO A 231 -2.89 3.37 -13.17
N ILE A 232 -2.65 2.77 -12.00
CA ILE A 232 -3.55 2.83 -10.83
C ILE A 232 -3.65 4.27 -10.31
N HIS A 233 -2.52 4.98 -10.26
CA HIS A 233 -2.50 6.38 -9.81
C HIS A 233 -3.25 7.31 -10.78
N LEU A 234 -3.13 7.07 -12.08
CA LEU A 234 -3.88 7.80 -13.11
C LEU A 234 -5.40 7.55 -12.99
N ALA A 235 -5.80 6.29 -12.81
CA ALA A 235 -7.19 5.92 -12.59
C ALA A 235 -7.74 6.52 -11.29
N TYR A 236 -6.97 6.50 -10.21
CA TYR A 236 -7.34 7.14 -8.94
C TYR A 236 -7.51 8.65 -9.08
N SER A 237 -6.60 9.31 -9.82
CA SER A 237 -6.67 10.74 -10.08
C SER A 237 -7.90 11.11 -10.90
N LEU A 238 -8.26 10.29 -11.89
CA LEU A 238 -9.51 10.41 -12.64
C LEU A 238 -10.73 10.29 -11.72
N MET A 239 -10.78 9.30 -10.83
CA MET A 239 -11.88 9.14 -9.87
C MET A 239 -12.01 10.34 -8.94
N ARG A 240 -10.88 10.89 -8.46
CA ARG A 240 -10.90 12.11 -7.64
C ARG A 240 -11.45 13.31 -8.40
N LEU A 241 -11.05 13.50 -9.66
CA LEU A 241 -11.58 14.56 -10.50
C LEU A 241 -13.08 14.35 -10.78
N TYR A 242 -13.48 13.10 -10.99
CA TYR A 242 -14.88 12.73 -11.16
C TYR A 242 -15.71 13.07 -9.92
N SER A 243 -15.20 12.80 -8.71
CA SER A 243 -15.87 13.23 -7.46
C SER A 243 -16.06 14.72 -7.39
N CYS A 244 -15.02 15.52 -7.70
CA CYS A 244 -15.12 16.97 -7.67
C CYS A 244 -16.17 17.52 -8.65
N LEU A 245 -16.37 16.82 -9.77
CA LEU A 245 -17.46 17.13 -10.68
C LEU A 245 -18.80 16.75 -10.00
N LEU A 246 -18.94 15.52 -9.50
CA LEU A 246 -20.17 15.06 -8.86
C LEU A 246 -20.62 15.90 -7.65
N ASP A 247 -19.73 16.65 -7.01
CA ASP A 247 -20.07 17.56 -5.91
C ASP A 247 -21.18 18.56 -6.28
N GLU A 248 -21.25 19.01 -7.54
CA GLU A 248 -22.36 19.86 -8.02
C GLU A 248 -23.71 19.14 -7.97
N ILE A 249 -23.75 17.85 -8.35
CA ILE A 249 -24.96 17.03 -8.28
C ILE A 249 -25.34 16.76 -6.82
N ALA A 250 -24.34 16.53 -5.95
CA ALA A 250 -24.58 16.31 -4.52
C ALA A 250 -25.14 17.57 -3.84
N ALA A 251 -24.59 18.75 -4.15
CA ALA A 251 -25.07 20.03 -3.61
C ALA A 251 -26.51 20.37 -4.08
N THR A 252 -26.92 19.89 -5.27
CA THR A 252 -28.25 20.14 -5.81
C THR A 252 -29.35 19.39 -5.06
N GLN A 253 -29.04 18.36 -4.25
CA GLN A 253 -30.02 17.75 -3.35
C GLN A 253 -30.48 18.67 -2.21
N GLU A 254 -29.64 19.60 -1.77
CA GLU A 254 -29.99 20.58 -0.74
C GLU A 254 -30.65 21.84 -1.33
N ALA A 255 -30.66 21.96 -2.67
CA ALA A 255 -31.27 23.07 -3.38
C ALA A 255 -32.80 22.87 -3.54
N ALA A 256 -33.53 23.98 -3.63
CA ALA A 256 -35.00 23.99 -3.71
C ALA A 256 -35.57 23.32 -4.98
N GLU A 257 -34.76 23.09 -6.00
CA GLU A 257 -35.12 22.38 -7.23
C GLU A 257 -34.04 21.33 -7.56
N PRO A 258 -34.25 20.04 -7.21
CA PRO A 258 -33.31 18.98 -7.56
C PRO A 258 -33.27 18.78 -9.08
N MET A 259 -32.08 18.53 -9.64
CA MET A 259 -31.94 18.17 -11.06
C MET A 259 -32.76 16.92 -11.39
N SER A 260 -33.41 16.93 -12.56
CA SER A 260 -34.12 15.76 -13.07
C SER A 260 -33.14 14.63 -13.43
N SER A 261 -33.60 13.38 -13.36
CA SER A 261 -32.80 12.18 -13.75
C SER A 261 -32.22 12.29 -15.17
N GLN A 262 -32.94 12.93 -16.10
CA GLN A 262 -32.46 13.16 -17.46
C GLN A 262 -31.30 14.18 -17.51
N GLN A 263 -31.38 15.25 -16.71
CA GLN A 263 -30.29 16.23 -16.59
C GLN A 263 -29.06 15.60 -15.95
N ILE A 264 -29.22 14.78 -14.90
CA ILE A 264 -28.13 14.05 -14.25
C ILE A 264 -27.46 13.12 -15.25
N THR A 265 -28.23 12.37 -16.03
CA THR A 265 -27.70 11.45 -17.07
C THR A 265 -26.90 12.20 -18.12
N MET A 266 -27.42 13.32 -18.64
CA MET A 266 -26.70 14.16 -19.61
C MET A 266 -25.41 14.74 -19.01
N TRP A 267 -25.44 15.10 -17.73
CA TRP A 267 -24.31 15.68 -17.02
C TRP A 267 -23.19 14.65 -16.76
N LEU A 268 -23.53 13.42 -16.35
CA LEU A 268 -22.59 12.32 -16.18
C LEU A 268 -21.91 11.93 -17.51
N GLN A 269 -22.69 11.90 -18.58
CA GLN A 269 -22.18 11.69 -19.94
C GLN A 269 -21.26 12.84 -20.34
N ALA A 270 -21.68 14.09 -20.17
CA ALA A 270 -20.88 15.27 -20.51
C ALA A 270 -19.54 15.31 -19.74
N CYS A 271 -19.54 14.96 -18.45
CA CYS A 271 -18.30 14.86 -17.66
C CYS A 271 -17.36 13.77 -18.19
N SER A 272 -17.91 12.62 -18.54
CA SER A 272 -17.11 11.51 -19.07
C SER A 272 -16.55 11.83 -20.46
N TYR A 273 -17.34 12.51 -21.31
CA TYR A 273 -16.90 12.96 -22.63
C TYR A 273 -15.96 14.17 -22.59
N SER A 274 -16.10 15.09 -21.64
CA SER A 274 -15.18 16.24 -21.52
C SER A 274 -13.79 15.80 -21.08
N LEU A 275 -13.72 14.81 -20.19
CA LEU A 275 -12.48 14.13 -19.81
C LEU A 275 -11.82 13.41 -21.00
N TRP A 276 -12.63 12.92 -21.95
CA TRP A 276 -12.16 12.28 -23.18
C TRP A 276 -11.70 13.28 -24.26
N PHE A 277 -12.51 14.29 -24.57
CA PHE A 277 -12.21 15.28 -25.61
C PHE A 277 -11.06 16.22 -25.22
N GLY A 278 -10.92 16.55 -23.92
CA GLY A 278 -9.79 17.35 -23.44
C GLY A 278 -8.42 16.74 -23.71
N GLN A 279 -8.34 15.41 -23.87
CA GLN A 279 -7.10 14.72 -24.25
C GLN A 279 -6.89 14.61 -25.77
N TRP A 280 -7.95 14.70 -26.58
CA TRP A 280 -7.88 14.56 -28.05
C TRP A 280 -7.66 15.87 -28.80
N VAL A 281 -8.05 17.03 -28.23
CA VAL A 281 -7.93 18.34 -28.90
C VAL A 281 -6.51 18.93 -28.80
N GLY A 282 -5.57 18.21 -28.20
CA GLY A 282 -4.16 18.59 -28.09
C GLY A 282 -3.24 18.11 -29.22
N GLN A 283 -3.78 17.77 -30.40
CA GLN A 283 -3.00 17.51 -31.63
C GLN A 283 -2.98 18.74 -32.55
#